data_AF-A0A4Q2XJ78-F1
#
_entry.id   AF-A0A4Q2XJ78-F1
#
_cell.length_a   1.000
_cell.length_b   1.000
_cell.length_c   1.000
_cell.angle_alpha   90.00
_cell.angle_beta   90.00
_cell.angle_gamma   90.00
#
_symmetry.space_group_name_H-M   'P 1'
#
loop_
_entity.id
_entity.type
_entity.pdbx_description
1 polymer ?
#
loop_
_entity_poly.entity_id
_entity_poly.type
_entity_poly.pdbx_seq_one_letter_code
_entity_poly.pdbx_strand_id
1 'polypeptide(L)' 'MSLATATISALRKQLTAGEITAVDIIDALANNISAQDGEIGAYLATNLDDARAQAAAADLSKPLGGIPIALKDNI' A
#
# COMPACT_ATOMS: atom_id res chain seq x y z
N MET A 1 -2.15 14.80 -5.47
CA MET A 1 -2.88 13.56 -5.81
C MET A 1 -2.41 12.50 -4.82
N SER A 2 -3.30 11.74 -4.18
CA SER A 2 -2.90 10.75 -3.18
C SER A 2 -2.31 9.49 -3.84
N LEU A 3 -1.25 8.93 -3.25
CA LEU A 3 -0.67 7.66 -3.70
C LEU A 3 -1.66 6.50 -3.57
N ALA A 4 -2.58 6.57 -2.60
CA ALA A 4 -3.61 5.55 -2.37
C ALA A 4 -4.62 5.42 -3.53
N THR A 5 -4.69 6.40 -4.43
CA THR A 5 -5.59 6.40 -5.60
C THR A 5 -4.85 6.19 -6.92
N ALA A 6 -3.52 6.04 -6.89
CA ALA A 6 -2.73 5.82 -8.09
C ALA A 6 -2.87 4.36 -8.59
N THR A 7 -2.71 4.14 -9.89
CA THR A 7 -2.67 2.78 -10.44
C THR A 7 -1.39 2.06 -10.02
N ILE A 8 -1.43 0.73 -9.98
CA ILE A 8 -0.24 -0.10 -9.72
C ILE A 8 0.90 0.25 -10.69
N SER A 9 0.59 0.47 -11.97
CA SER A 9 1.58 0.83 -12.99
C SER A 9 2.25 2.18 -12.71
N ALA A 10 1.50 3.18 -12.22
CA ALA A 10 2.04 4.47 -11.83
C ALA A 10 2.94 4.32 -10.59
N LEU A 11 2.46 3.65 -9.54
CA LEU A 11 3.23 3.42 -8.32
C LEU A 11 4.52 2.66 -8.59
N ARG A 12 4.48 1.60 -9.41
CA ARG A 12 5.68 0.84 -9.81
C ARG A 12 6.69 1.72 -10.53
N LYS A 13 6.25 2.55 -11.47
CA LYS A 13 7.14 3.49 -12.18
C LYS A 13 7.86 4.41 -11.20
N GLN A 14 7.13 5.02 -10.26
CA GLN A 14 7.69 5.95 -9.27
C GLN A 14 8.62 5.26 -8.27
N LEU A 15 8.27 4.05 -7.80
CA LEU A 15 9.12 3.23 -6.94
C LEU A 15 10.45 2.89 -7.62
N THR A 16 10.42 2.41 -8.86
CA THR A 16 11.65 2.06 -9.59
C THR A 16 12.50 3.27 -9.98
N ALA A 17 11.88 4.45 -10.08
CA ALA A 17 12.56 5.71 -10.29
C ALA A 17 13.14 6.31 -9.00
N GLY A 18 12.80 5.76 -7.83
CA GLY A 18 13.22 6.29 -6.52
C GLY A 18 12.53 7.59 -6.12
N GLU A 19 11.40 7.93 -6.76
CA GLU A 19 10.62 9.14 -6.48
C GLU A 19 9.81 9.01 -5.18
N ILE A 20 9.43 7.79 -4.83
CA ILE A 20 8.69 7.42 -3.63
C ILE A 20 9.27 6.11 -3.07
N THR A 21 8.95 5.82 -1.82
CA THR A 21 9.21 4.54 -1.16
C THR A 21 7.93 3.71 -1.03
N ALA A 22 8.07 2.41 -0.80
CA ALA A 22 6.91 1.56 -0.54
C ALA A 22 6.21 1.93 0.78
N VAL A 23 6.97 2.50 1.74
CA VAL A 23 6.44 3.01 3.01
C VAL A 23 5.49 4.20 2.76
N ASP A 24 5.85 5.11 1.85
CA ASP A 24 4.98 6.25 1.49
C ASP A 24 3.60 5.79 0.97
N ILE A 25 3.56 4.66 0.26
CA ILE A 25 2.33 4.07 -0.25
C ILE A 25 1.49 3.49 0.91
N ILE A 26 2.13 2.77 1.84
CA ILE A 26 1.45 2.24 3.04
C ILE A 26 0.88 3.38 3.89
N ASP A 27 1.63 4.46 4.11
CA ASP A 27 1.17 5.58 4.91
C ASP A 27 0.01 6.32 4.22
N ALA A 28 0.08 6.49 2.90
CA ALA A 28 -1.05 7.04 2.14
C ALA A 28 -2.30 6.14 2.21
N LEU A 29 -2.12 4.81 2.15
CA LEU A 29 -3.22 3.85 2.28
C LEU A 29 -3.82 3.86 3.69
N ALA A 30 -2.98 3.87 4.73
CA ALA A 30 -3.41 3.93 6.13
C ALA A 30 -4.26 5.17 6.41
N ASN A 31 -3.83 6.33 5.90
CA ASN A 31 -4.60 7.57 6.01
C ASN A 31 -5.96 7.47 5.31
N ASN A 32 -6.02 6.79 4.16
CA ASN A 32 -7.26 6.60 3.41
C ASN A 32 -8.22 5.66 4.16
N ILE A 33 -7.74 4.52 4.65
CA ILE A 33 -8.51 3.58 5.48
C ILE A 33 -9.07 4.31 6.70
N SER A 34 -8.23 5.05 7.43
CA SER A 34 -8.66 5.81 8.61
C SER A 34 -9.74 6.84 8.32
N ALA A 35 -9.76 7.42 7.11
CA ALA A 35 -10.70 8.47 6.75
C ALA A 35 -12.04 7.93 6.21
N GLN A 36 -12.06 6.74 5.60
CA GLN A 36 -13.20 6.27 4.80
C GLN A 36 -13.77 4.93 5.26
N ASP A 37 -12.95 4.06 5.85
CA ASP A 37 -13.37 2.67 6.10
C ASP A 37 -14.40 2.54 7.22
N GLY A 38 -14.53 3.55 8.08
CA GLY A 38 -15.61 3.63 9.07
C GLY A 38 -17.01 3.70 8.45
N GLU A 39 -17.12 4.25 7.23
CA GLU A 39 -18.39 4.30 6.47
C GLU A 39 -18.52 3.15 5.47
N ILE A 40 -17.41 2.77 4.82
CA ILE A 40 -17.40 1.74 3.78
C ILE A 40 -17.47 0.32 4.37
N GLY A 41 -16.77 0.07 5.47
CA GLY A 41 -16.68 -1.25 6.11
C GLY A 41 -15.99 -2.30 5.23
N ALA A 42 -14.91 -1.95 4.54
CA ALA A 42 -14.22 -2.85 3.61
C ALA A 42 -13.21 -3.79 4.30
N TYR A 43 -12.53 -3.35 5.36
CA TYR A 43 -11.55 -4.18 6.07
C TYR A 43 -12.15 -4.79 7.35
N LEU A 44 -11.96 -6.09 7.55
CA LEU A 44 -12.26 -6.75 8.83
C LEU A 44 -11.12 -6.59 9.83
N ALA A 45 -9.88 -6.64 9.34
CA ALA A 45 -8.67 -6.42 10.11
C ALA A 45 -7.60 -5.78 9.23
N THR A 46 -6.69 -5.04 9.86
CA THR A 46 -5.50 -4.48 9.20
C THR A 46 -4.26 -4.76 10.05
N ASN A 47 -3.10 -4.93 9.40
CA ASN A 47 -1.80 -5.09 10.07
C ASN A 47 -0.81 -4.07 9.51
N LEU A 48 -1.09 -2.79 9.75
CA LEU A 48 -0.38 -1.68 9.10
C LEU A 48 1.08 -1.53 9.56
N ASP A 49 1.38 -1.88 10.81
CA ASP A 49 2.75 -1.78 11.34
C ASP A 49 3.67 -2.82 10.71
N ASP A 50 3.21 -4.07 10.61
CA ASP A 50 3.96 -5.12 9.90
C ASP A 50 4.05 -4.82 8.40
N ALA A 51 2.96 -4.34 7.78
CA ALA A 51 2.98 -3.93 6.39
C ALA A 51 4.01 -2.82 6.12
N ARG A 52 4.16 -1.86 7.05
CA ARG A 52 5.18 -0.81 6.97
C ARG A 52 6.59 -1.39 7.10
N ALA A 53 6.81 -2.34 8.01
CA ALA A 53 8.10 -3.01 8.16
C ALA A 53 8.48 -3.82 6.90
N GLN A 54 7.53 -4.57 6.33
CA GLN A 54 7.73 -5.30 5.08
C GLN A 54 7.97 -4.35 3.89
N ALA A 55 7.26 -3.23 3.83
CA ALA A 55 7.45 -2.23 2.78
C ALA A 55 8.86 -1.62 2.81
N ALA A 56 9.42 -1.36 4.00
CA ALA A 56 10.79 -0.88 4.14
C ALA A 56 11.84 -1.88 3.62
N ALA A 57 11.52 -3.18 3.63
CA ALA A 57 12.38 -4.27 3.15
C ALA A 57 11.98 -4.79 1.74
N ALA A 58 11.09 -4.10 1.03
CA ALA A 58 10.52 -4.62 -0.21
C ALA A 58 11.54 -4.78 -1.35
N ASP A 59 11.60 -5.97 -1.94
CA ASP A 59 12.40 -6.25 -3.13
C ASP A 59 11.73 -5.70 -4.39
N LEU A 60 12.18 -4.52 -4.84
CA LEU A 60 11.62 -3.84 -6.02
C LEU A 60 11.91 -4.55 -7.35
N SER A 61 12.81 -5.55 -7.39
CA SER A 61 13.06 -6.36 -8.58
C SER A 61 11.89 -7.29 -8.93
N LYS A 62 11.01 -7.58 -7.96
CA LYS A 62 9.82 -8.41 -8.17
C LYS A 62 8.73 -7.64 -8.92
N PRO A 63 7.87 -8.32 -9.70
CA PRO A 63 6.81 -7.66 -10.49
C PRO A 63 5.90 -6.71 -9.70
N LEU A 64 5.58 -7.07 -8.45
CA LEU A 64 4.76 -6.28 -7.52
C LEU A 64 5.53 -5.84 -6.27
N GLY A 65 6.87 -5.82 -6.33
CA GLY A 65 7.69 -5.39 -5.19
C GLY A 65 7.29 -3.99 -4.71
N GLY A 66 6.95 -3.87 -3.43
CA GLY A 66 6.56 -2.60 -2.80
C GLY A 66 5.11 -2.15 -3.04
N ILE A 67 4.25 -2.99 -3.65
CA ILE A 67 2.84 -2.68 -3.86
C ILE A 67 1.98 -3.33 -2.75
N PRO A 68 1.12 -2.56 -2.07
CA PRO A 68 0.24 -3.12 -1.04
C PRO A 68 -0.88 -3.96 -1.64
N ILE A 69 -1.29 -5.00 -0.92
CA ILE A 69 -2.38 -5.90 -1.29
C ILE A 69 -3.23 -6.16 -0.06
N ALA A 70 -4.55 -6.01 -0.21
CA ALA A 70 -5.54 -6.51 0.74
C ALA A 70 -5.98 -7.91 0.32
N LEU A 71 -6.22 -8.79 1.28
CA LEU A 71 -6.71 -10.14 1.03
C LEU A 71 -8.15 -10.29 1.53
N LYS A 72 -8.93 -11.10 0.82
CA LYS A 72 -10.27 -11.47 1.28
C LYS A 72 -10.15 -12.47 2.43
N ASP A 73 -10.96 -12.31 3.47
CA ASP A 73 -10.92 -13.09 4.72
C ASP A 73 -11.47 -14.53 4.60
N ASN A 74 -11.33 -15.13 3.43
CA ASN A 74 -11.64 -16.54 3.17
C ASN A 74 -10.57 -17.21 2.30
N ILE A 75 -9.39 -16.58 2.22
CA ILE A 75 -8.18 -17.08 1.59
C ILE A 75 -7.34 -17.80 2.65
#